data_AF-A0A2D7NXH7-F1
#
_entry.id   AF-A0A2D7NXH7-F1
#
_cell.length_a   1.000
_cell.length_b   1.000
_cell.length_c   1.000
_cell.angle_alpha   90.00
_cell.angle_beta   90.00
_cell.angle_gamma   90.00
#
_symmetry.space_group_name_H-M   'P 1'
#
loop_
_entity.id
_entity.type
_entity.pdbx_description
1 polymer ?
#
loop_
_entity_poly.entity_id
_entity_poly.type
_entity_poly.pdbx_seq_one_letter_code
_entity_poly.pdbx_strand_id
1 'polypeptide(L)'
;MKIQSGYYKIKLRGRSLDDQYHYLRVFHLNKIKFLQLSNGIPQEASSCEEALLSSYELVKQITHHNPIEVRNAIITISWQDEDGDPFQLKIRNIHALKRIFELFPRLAKALHVELKKSNKK
;
A
#
# COMPACT_ATOMS: atom_id res chain seq x y z
N MET A 1 -16.31 19.43 -8.59
CA MET A 1 -15.68 19.49 -7.24
C MET A 1 -14.19 19.27 -7.44
N LYS A 2 -13.28 20.11 -6.90
CA LYS A 2 -11.83 19.93 -7.04
C LYS A 2 -11.25 19.38 -5.73
N ILE A 3 -10.43 18.34 -5.79
CA ILE A 3 -9.80 17.78 -4.59
C ILE A 3 -8.60 18.66 -4.20
N GLN A 4 -8.52 19.07 -2.94
CA GLN A 4 -7.37 19.84 -2.43
C GLN A 4 -6.17 18.95 -2.15
N SER A 5 -4.98 19.53 -2.03
CA SER A 5 -3.79 18.79 -1.59
C SER A 5 -4.01 18.15 -0.21
N GLY A 6 -3.57 16.91 -0.03
CA GLY A 6 -3.73 16.18 1.22
C GLY A 6 -3.80 14.67 1.01
N TYR A 7 -4.18 13.96 2.07
CA TYR A 7 -4.41 12.52 2.07
C TYR A 7 -5.89 12.24 2.30
N TYR A 8 -6.42 11.24 1.60
CA TYR A 8 -7.83 10.89 1.66
C TYR A 8 -7.99 9.37 1.69
N LYS A 9 -9.04 8.92 2.37
CA LYS A 9 -9.59 7.56 2.24
C LYS A 9 -10.69 7.62 1.20
N ILE A 10 -10.60 6.75 0.19
CA ILE A 10 -11.61 6.63 -0.87
C ILE A 10 -12.06 5.18 -1.01
N LYS A 11 -13.22 4.96 -1.62
CA LYS A 11 -13.68 3.63 -2.06
C LYS A 11 -14.38 3.74 -3.41
N LEU A 12 -14.47 2.64 -4.15
CA LEU A 12 -15.20 2.59 -5.41
C LEU A 12 -16.68 2.91 -5.18
N ARG A 13 -17.29 3.69 -6.09
CA ARG A 13 -18.73 3.94 -6.07
C ARG A 13 -19.49 2.70 -6.52
N GLY A 14 -20.60 2.41 -5.86
CA GLY A 14 -21.52 1.33 -6.20
C GLY A 14 -21.36 0.08 -5.33
N ARG A 15 -22.14 -0.96 -5.65
CA ARG A 15 -22.03 -2.28 -5.00
C ARG A 15 -20.93 -3.09 -5.69
N SER A 16 -19.68 -2.72 -5.46
CA SER A 16 -18.57 -3.62 -5.78
C SER A 16 -18.56 -4.78 -4.80
N LEU A 17 -18.29 -6.01 -5.29
CA LEU A 17 -18.00 -7.16 -4.42
C LEU A 17 -16.68 -6.98 -3.65
N ASP A 18 -15.85 -6.04 -4.09
CA ASP A 18 -14.57 -5.70 -3.49
C ASP A 18 -14.72 -4.36 -2.78
N ASP A 19 -15.10 -4.40 -1.50
CA ASP A 19 -15.30 -3.24 -0.61
C ASP A 19 -13.95 -2.69 -0.10
N GLN A 20 -12.97 -2.61 -1.01
CA GLN A 20 -11.62 -2.17 -0.70
C GLN A 20 -11.56 -0.65 -0.61
N TYR A 21 -10.93 -0.17 0.46
CA TYR A 21 -10.59 1.22 0.64
C TYR A 21 -9.17 1.48 0.15
N HIS A 22 -8.99 2.64 -0.47
CA HIS A 22 -7.68 3.09 -0.95
C HIS A 22 -7.29 4.40 -0.30
N TYR A 23 -5.98 4.60 -0.18
CA TYR A 23 -5.41 5.91 0.11
C TYR A 23 -5.29 6.70 -1.18
N LEU A 24 -5.71 7.95 -1.16
CA LEU A 24 -5.44 8.92 -2.22
C LEU A 24 -4.55 10.01 -1.65
N ARG A 25 -3.40 10.22 -2.27
CA ARG A 25 -2.51 11.35 -2.00
C ARG A 25 -2.63 12.36 -3.12
N VAL A 26 -2.88 13.62 -2.77
CA VAL A 26 -2.95 14.76 -3.67
C VAL A 26 -1.86 15.74 -3.30
N PHE A 27 -0.98 16.08 -4.22
CA PHE A 27 0.17 16.94 -3.96
C PHE A 27 0.55 17.76 -5.19
N HIS A 28 1.42 18.75 -5.01
CA HIS A 28 1.97 19.54 -6.11
C HIS A 28 3.47 19.30 -6.21
N LEU A 29 3.96 19.15 -7.44
CA LEU A 29 5.37 19.13 -7.77
C LEU A 29 5.57 20.10 -8.95
N ASN A 30 6.47 21.07 -8.82
CA ASN A 30 6.73 22.08 -9.85
C ASN A 30 5.45 22.76 -10.38
N LYS A 31 4.52 23.12 -9.48
CA LYS A 31 3.19 23.71 -9.77
C LYS A 31 2.20 22.78 -10.50
N ILE A 32 2.60 21.56 -10.83
CA ILE A 32 1.72 20.53 -11.41
C ILE A 32 1.10 19.72 -10.26
N LYS A 33 -0.21 19.51 -10.34
CA LYS A 33 -0.97 18.72 -9.35
C LYS A 33 -0.93 17.24 -9.73
N PHE A 34 -0.64 16.38 -8.76
CA PHE A 34 -0.59 14.93 -8.92
C PHE A 34 -1.56 14.21 -7.99
N LEU A 35 -2.07 13.08 -8.47
CA LEU A 35 -2.90 12.12 -7.75
C LEU A 35 -2.15 10.79 -7.67
N GLN A 36 -2.07 10.20 -6.48
CA GLN A 36 -1.46 8.90 -6.26
C GLN A 36 -2.41 8.00 -5.47
N LEU A 37 -2.78 6.86 -6.05
CA LEU A 37 -3.64 5.86 -5.42
C LEU A 37 -2.78 4.79 -4.74
N SER A 38 -2.91 4.64 -3.43
CA SER A 38 -2.22 3.66 -2.59
C SER A 38 -0.69 3.65 -2.84
N ASN A 39 -0.13 2.53 -3.30
CA ASN A 39 1.28 2.37 -3.66
C ASN A 39 1.55 2.53 -5.18
N GLY A 40 0.57 3.04 -5.94
CA GLY A 40 0.68 3.26 -7.37
C GLY A 40 1.58 4.44 -7.75
N ILE A 41 1.78 4.59 -9.06
CA ILE A 41 2.56 5.69 -9.65
C ILE A 41 1.71 6.98 -9.63
N PRO A 42 2.25 8.12 -9.16
CA PRO A 42 1.56 9.40 -9.26
C PRO A 42 1.24 9.79 -10.70
N GLN A 43 0.03 10.26 -10.94
CA GLN A 43 -0.44 10.73 -12.24
C GLN A 43 -0.84 12.20 -12.17
N GLU A 44 -0.66 12.95 -13.24
CA GLU A 44 -1.09 14.35 -13.30
C GLU A 44 -2.61 14.45 -13.14
N ALA A 45 -3.09 15.33 -12.28
CA ALA A 45 -4.51 15.47 -11.98
C ALA A 45 -5.31 15.92 -13.22
N SER A 46 -4.70 16.70 -14.11
CA SER A 46 -5.32 17.15 -15.36
C SER A 46 -5.80 16.02 -16.26
N SER A 47 -5.15 14.84 -16.19
CA SER A 47 -5.49 13.69 -17.04
C SER A 47 -6.48 12.71 -16.40
N CYS A 48 -6.57 12.66 -15.06
CA CYS A 48 -7.31 11.59 -14.38
C CYS A 48 -8.23 12.03 -13.24
N GLU A 49 -8.27 13.30 -12.83
CA GLU A 49 -9.06 13.74 -11.67
C GLU A 49 -10.57 13.50 -11.86
N GLU A 50 -11.12 13.80 -13.04
CA GLU A 50 -12.56 13.59 -13.32
C GLU A 50 -12.93 12.11 -13.36
N ALA A 51 -12.11 11.27 -13.99
CA ALA A 51 -12.29 9.82 -14.02
C ALA A 51 -12.22 9.21 -12.61
N LEU A 52 -11.31 9.70 -11.76
CA LEU A 52 -11.20 9.28 -10.37
C LEU A 52 -12.43 9.69 -9.57
N LEU A 53 -12.87 10.95 -9.70
CA LEU A 53 -14.03 11.48 -8.97
C LEU A 53 -15.36 10.84 -9.37
N SER A 54 -15.47 10.36 -10.61
CA SER A 54 -16.62 9.61 -11.11
C SER A 54 -16.62 8.14 -10.66
N SER A 55 -15.44 7.53 -10.49
CA SER A 55 -15.30 6.13 -10.11
C SER A 55 -15.26 5.90 -8.59
N TYR A 56 -14.80 6.88 -7.82
CA TYR A 56 -14.60 6.78 -6.38
C TYR A 56 -15.44 7.78 -5.59
N GLU A 57 -15.81 7.37 -4.38
CA GLU A 57 -16.37 8.25 -3.36
C GLU A 57 -15.27 8.63 -2.35
N LEU A 58 -15.24 9.91 -2.01
CA LEU A 58 -14.37 10.44 -0.97
C LEU A 58 -15.00 10.12 0.39
N VAL A 59 -14.37 9.23 1.17
CA VAL A 59 -14.91 8.79 2.45
C VAL A 59 -14.50 9.75 3.56
N LYS A 60 -13.22 10.12 3.59
CA LYS A 60 -12.65 10.95 4.66
C LYS A 60 -11.36 11.62 4.21
N GLN A 61 -11.16 12.89 4.57
CA GLN A 61 -9.84 13.51 4.54
C GLN A 61 -9.04 13.13 5.78
N ILE A 62 -7.80 12.72 5.57
CA ILE A 62 -6.88 12.29 6.62
C ILE A 62 -6.00 13.48 6.98
N THR A 63 -6.12 13.92 8.23
CA THR A 63 -5.34 15.03 8.80
C THR A 63 -4.82 14.63 10.16
N HIS A 64 -3.98 15.48 10.76
CA HIS A 64 -3.52 15.27 12.14
C HIS A 64 -4.69 15.23 13.14
N HIS A 65 -5.72 16.05 12.94
CA HIS A 65 -6.92 16.08 13.79
C HIS A 65 -7.95 15.01 13.43
N ASN A 66 -7.80 14.34 12.28
CA ASN A 66 -8.69 13.27 11.84
C ASN A 66 -7.88 12.10 11.27
N PRO A 67 -7.06 11.42 12.12
CA PRO A 67 -6.16 10.37 11.66
C PRO A 67 -6.91 9.10 11.26
N ILE A 68 -6.21 8.16 10.62
CA ILE A 68 -6.68 6.78 10.48
C ILE A 68 -6.07 5.96 11.60
N GLU A 69 -6.92 5.34 12.41
CA GLU A 69 -6.49 4.28 13.31
C GLU A 69 -6.22 3.02 12.51
N VAL A 70 -4.98 2.54 12.56
CA VAL A 70 -4.57 1.29 11.93
C VAL A 70 -4.70 0.17 12.96
N ARG A 71 -5.50 -0.85 12.64
CA ARG A 71 -5.66 -2.06 13.45
C ARG A 71 -5.38 -3.28 12.56
N ASN A 72 -4.85 -4.36 13.14
CA ASN A 72 -4.62 -5.64 12.45
C ASN A 72 -3.79 -5.54 11.15
N ALA A 73 -2.67 -4.81 11.17
CA ALA A 73 -1.76 -4.79 10.02
C ALA A 73 -1.14 -6.18 9.81
N ILE A 74 -1.22 -6.70 8.58
CA ILE A 74 -0.70 -8.02 8.20
C ILE A 74 0.17 -7.85 6.96
N ILE A 75 1.36 -8.45 7.00
CA ILE A 75 2.26 -8.60 5.86
C ILE A 75 1.97 -9.97 5.25
N THR A 76 1.71 -10.01 3.94
CA THR A 76 1.53 -11.27 3.21
C THR A 76 2.66 -11.40 2.20
N ILE A 77 3.36 -12.53 2.23
CA ILE A 77 4.39 -12.88 1.25
C ILE A 77 3.87 -14.08 0.48
N SER A 78 3.89 -14.00 -0.84
CA SER A 78 3.56 -15.09 -1.74
C SER A 78 4.74 -15.36 -2.67
N TRP A 79 5.00 -16.62 -2.96
CA TRP A 79 6.04 -17.04 -3.89
C TRP A 79 5.65 -18.36 -4.56
N GLN A 80 6.40 -18.75 -5.59
CA GLN A 80 6.33 -20.06 -6.22
C GLN A 80 7.68 -20.75 -6.07
N ASP A 81 7.68 -22.07 -5.96
CA ASP A 81 8.91 -22.86 -6.02
C ASP A 81 9.29 -23.19 -7.47
N GLU A 82 10.30 -24.06 -7.64
CA GLU A 82 10.78 -24.53 -8.94
C GLU A 82 9.76 -25.29 -9.77
N ASP A 83 8.78 -25.94 -9.12
CA ASP A 83 7.72 -26.71 -9.77
C ASP A 83 6.49 -25.83 -10.09
N GLY A 84 6.52 -24.56 -9.65
CA GLY A 84 5.44 -23.58 -9.84
C GLY A 84 4.37 -23.63 -8.76
N ASP A 85 4.57 -24.42 -7.70
CA ASP A 85 3.61 -24.58 -6.62
C ASP A 85 3.51 -23.28 -5.79
N PRO A 86 2.29 -22.77 -5.54
CA PRO A 86 2.11 -21.49 -4.86
C PRO A 86 2.20 -21.64 -3.34
N PHE A 87 3.01 -20.78 -2.72
CA PHE A 87 3.11 -20.62 -1.28
C PHE A 87 2.64 -19.24 -0.85
N GLN A 88 2.04 -19.17 0.35
CA GLN A 88 1.64 -17.90 0.96
C GLN A 88 1.88 -17.94 2.48
N LEU A 89 2.44 -16.86 3.02
CA LEU A 89 2.67 -16.68 4.44
C LEU A 89 2.12 -15.34 4.92
N LYS A 90 1.26 -15.38 5.94
CA LYS A 90 0.69 -14.20 6.61
C LYS A 90 1.39 -13.93 7.93
N ILE A 91 1.84 -12.70 8.12
CA ILE A 91 2.75 -12.31 9.20
C ILE A 91 2.17 -11.05 9.86
N ARG A 92 1.99 -11.08 11.19
CA ARG A 92 1.35 -9.98 11.93
C ARG A 92 2.33 -9.00 12.57
N ASN A 93 3.64 -9.28 12.51
CA ASN A 93 4.66 -8.46 13.14
C ASN A 93 5.98 -8.53 12.36
N ILE A 94 6.67 -7.39 12.24
CA ILE A 94 7.97 -7.25 11.59
C ILE A 94 9.06 -8.15 12.18
N HIS A 95 9.01 -8.45 13.49
CA HIS A 95 9.98 -9.36 14.11
C HIS A 95 9.84 -10.80 13.59
N ALA A 96 8.61 -11.25 13.36
CA ALA A 96 8.36 -12.56 12.78
C ALA A 96 8.83 -12.60 11.32
N LEU A 97 8.64 -11.51 10.56
CA LEU A 97 9.17 -11.38 9.20
C LEU A 97 10.69 -11.53 9.18
N LYS A 98 11.41 -10.85 10.07
CA LYS A 98 12.86 -10.98 10.18
C LYS A 98 13.29 -12.42 10.46
N ARG A 99 12.64 -13.09 11.41
CA ARG A 99 12.90 -14.50 11.74
C ARG A 99 12.64 -15.42 10.55
N ILE A 100 11.60 -15.17 9.77
CA ILE A 100 11.30 -15.93 8.55
C ILE A 100 12.45 -15.82 7.56
N PHE A 101 12.99 -14.63 7.34
CA PHE A 101 14.14 -14.46 6.44
C PHE A 101 15.42 -15.14 6.96
N GLU A 102 15.62 -15.20 8.28
CA GLU A 102 16.72 -15.96 8.89
C GLU A 102 16.57 -17.48 8.69
N LEU A 103 15.34 -18.00 8.79
CA LEU A 103 15.04 -19.44 8.62
C LEU A 103 14.98 -19.86 7.16
N PHE A 104 14.51 -18.99 6.27
CA PHE A 104 14.28 -19.25 4.85
C PHE A 104 15.09 -18.28 3.97
N PRO A 105 16.42 -18.45 3.87
CA PRO A 105 17.30 -17.49 3.19
C PRO A 105 17.00 -17.35 1.68
N ARG A 106 16.43 -18.37 1.04
CA ARG A 106 15.99 -18.27 -0.36
C ARG A 106 14.87 -17.24 -0.55
N LEU A 107 13.95 -17.14 0.41
CA LEU A 107 12.89 -16.14 0.39
C LEU A 107 13.45 -14.72 0.56
N ALA A 108 14.43 -14.56 1.46
CA ALA A 108 15.13 -13.29 1.64
C ALA A 108 15.85 -12.86 0.35
N LYS A 109 16.53 -13.80 -0.31
CA LYS A 109 17.20 -13.57 -1.60
C LYS A 109 16.23 -13.16 -2.70
N ALA A 110 15.08 -13.84 -2.81
CA ALA A 110 14.06 -13.54 -3.81
C ALA A 110 13.46 -12.13 -3.62
N LEU A 111 13.40 -11.64 -2.38
CA LEU A 111 12.93 -10.29 -2.06
C LEU A 111 14.04 -9.25 -1.98
N HIS A 112 15.28 -9.60 -2.36
CA HIS A 112 16.46 -8.72 -2.31
C HIS A 112 16.71 -8.10 -0.92
N VAL A 113 16.47 -8.86 0.15
CA VAL A 113 16.67 -8.40 1.53
C VAL A 113 18.07 -8.79 2.02
N GLU A 114 18.88 -7.79 2.36
CA GLU A 114 20.17 -8.00 3.03
C GLU A 114 19.99 -8.13 4.55
N LEU A 115 20.14 -9.36 5.07
CA LEU A 115 20.12 -9.59 6.51
C LEU A 115 21.48 -9.22 7.12
N LYS A 116 21.51 -8.12 7.89
CA LYS A 116 22.67 -7.85 8.75
C LYS A 116 22.78 -8.96 9.79
N LYS A 117 23.88 -9.73 9.75
CA LYS A 117 24.20 -10.71 10.79
C LYS A 117 24.24 -9.99 12.13
N SER A 118 23.35 -10.35 13.04
CA SER A 118 23.45 -9.91 14.42
C SER A 118 24.68 -10.58 15.00
N ASN A 119 25.75 -9.82 15.22
CA ASN A 119 26.84 -10.26 16.08
C ASN A 119 26.23 -10.44 17.47
N LYS A 120 25.97 -11.69 17.86
CA LYS A 120 25.71 -12.04 19.25
C LYS A 120 27.01 -11.74 20.01
N LYS A 121 26.99 -10.71 20.85
CA LYS A 121 27.90 -10.58 21.99
C LYS A 121 27.38 -11.45 23.12
#